data_AF-A0A2E1W155-F1
#
_entry.id   AF-A0A2E1W155-F1
#
_cell.length_a   1.000
_cell.length_b   1.000
_cell.length_c   1.000
_cell.angle_alpha   90.00
_cell.angle_beta   90.00
_cell.angle_gamma   90.00
#
_symmetry.space_group_name_H-M   'P 1'
#
loop_
_entity.id
_entity.type
_entity.pdbx_description
1 polymer ?
#
loop_
_entity_poly.entity_id
_entity_poly.type
_entity_poly.pdbx_seq_one_letter_code
_entity_poly.pdbx_strand_id
1 'polypeptide(L)'
;AASGSQIPIEEERLALVAITTALELGADVHATDNVGNTALHAAASHGMDTLVQTLVDHGADIRVANRRGQTPMALAVYSDGIGGNRETRESTTMLLRELETRTHPIAAHRHPEVESLQNPVLTTPASVAAGAAVYESYCTVCHGPSGLGDGRLAAATAAYGQRPPNLTDAIWQHGGSDGEIFVAIRDGFTNGQQVLMDGFRDQITDEETWHVVNYLKQLR
;
A
#
# COMPACT_ATOMS: atom_id res chain seq x y z
N ALA A 1 8.15 31.26 1.40
CA ALA A 1 6.75 31.09 1.84
C ALA A 1 6.78 30.12 2.99
N ALA A 2 6.15 30.44 4.12
CA ALA A 2 6.23 29.62 5.33
C ALA A 2 5.72 28.21 5.03
N SER A 3 6.56 27.20 5.27
CA SER A 3 6.16 25.79 5.29
C SER A 3 5.03 25.64 6.30
N GLY A 4 3.96 24.95 5.91
CA GLY A 4 2.77 24.76 6.73
C GLY A 4 2.99 23.95 8.02
N SER A 5 4.22 23.69 8.46
CA SER A 5 4.56 22.89 9.64
C SER A 5 4.22 23.60 10.95
N GLN A 6 3.87 22.82 11.98
CA GLN A 6 3.41 23.32 13.29
C GLN A 6 4.51 23.47 14.33
N ILE A 7 5.69 22.96 14.03
CA ILE A 7 6.85 23.14 14.89
C ILE A 7 7.65 24.35 14.38
N PRO A 8 8.38 25.07 15.25
CA PRO A 8 9.27 26.14 14.85
C PRO A 8 10.15 25.74 13.66
N ILE A 9 10.39 26.65 12.71
CA ILE A 9 11.15 26.34 11.48
C ILE A 9 12.55 25.74 11.75
N GLU A 10 13.17 26.12 12.87
CA GLU A 10 14.45 25.55 13.29
C GLU A 10 14.31 24.11 13.80
N GLU A 11 13.21 23.77 14.46
CA GLU A 11 12.88 22.39 14.84
C GLU A 11 12.52 21.55 13.61
N GLU A 12 11.79 22.10 12.64
CA GLU A 12 11.50 21.44 11.37
C GLU A 12 12.79 21.12 10.60
N ARG A 13 13.71 22.08 10.52
CA ARG A 13 15.02 21.89 9.90
C ARG A 13 15.87 20.86 10.63
N LEU A 14 15.90 20.92 11.96
CA LEU A 14 16.65 19.97 12.76
C LEU A 14 16.10 18.55 12.60
N ALA A 15 14.78 18.39 12.65
CA ALA A 15 14.11 17.12 12.44
C ALA A 15 14.39 16.57 11.04
N LEU A 16 14.31 17.42 10.00
CA LEU A 16 14.64 17.02 8.64
C LEU A 16 16.08 16.51 8.55
N VAL A 17 17.06 17.28 9.02
CA VAL A 17 18.49 16.91 8.99
C VAL A 17 18.76 15.64 9.80
N ALA A 18 18.20 15.53 11.00
CA ALA A 18 18.40 14.37 11.86
C ALA A 18 17.84 13.09 11.23
N ILE A 19 16.63 13.15 10.68
CA ILE A 19 15.99 12.01 10.04
C ILE A 19 16.67 11.64 8.73
N THR A 20 17.01 12.61 7.86
CA THR A 20 17.72 12.31 6.60
C THR A 20 19.07 11.67 6.88
N THR A 21 19.82 12.21 7.84
CA THR A 21 21.12 11.64 8.24
C THR A 21 20.95 10.22 8.78
N ALA A 22 19.93 9.97 9.61
CA ALA A 22 19.68 8.64 10.14
C ALA A 22 19.34 7.63 9.02
N LEU A 23 18.51 8.02 8.04
CA LEU A 23 18.16 7.18 6.90
C LEU A 23 19.38 6.91 6.00
N GLU A 24 20.22 7.90 5.74
CA GLU A 24 21.48 7.76 5.01
C GLU A 24 22.46 6.80 5.72
N LEU A 25 22.40 6.76 7.06
CA LEU A 25 23.17 5.82 7.89
C LEU A 25 22.51 4.44 8.03
N GLY A 26 21.40 4.18 7.34
CA GLY A 26 20.72 2.88 7.30
C GLY A 26 19.73 2.65 8.44
N ALA A 27 19.21 3.71 9.07
CA ALA A 27 18.10 3.58 10.01
C ALA A 27 16.85 3.01 9.30
N ASP A 28 16.11 2.17 10.03
CA ASP A 28 14.87 1.59 9.53
C ASP A 28 13.76 2.66 9.44
N VAL A 29 13.33 2.97 8.22
CA VAL A 29 12.25 3.92 7.93
C VAL A 29 10.89 3.46 8.49
N HIS A 30 10.74 2.15 8.75
CA HIS A 30 9.53 1.54 9.31
C HIS A 30 9.58 1.38 10.83
N ALA A 31 10.65 1.86 11.49
CA ALA A 31 10.74 1.82 12.95
C ALA A 31 9.52 2.50 13.59
N THR A 32 8.99 1.88 14.64
CA THR A 32 7.79 2.35 15.34
C THR A 32 8.04 2.71 16.80
N ASP A 33 7.29 3.70 17.28
CA ASP A 33 7.20 4.02 18.70
C ASP A 33 6.37 2.98 19.49
N ASN A 34 6.18 3.22 20.79
CA ASN A 34 5.41 2.36 21.67
C ASN A 34 3.90 2.32 21.38
N VAL A 35 3.38 3.09 20.42
CA VAL A 35 1.98 3.08 19.98
C VAL A 35 1.86 2.62 18.52
N GLY A 36 2.98 2.28 17.88
CA GLY A 36 3.00 1.84 16.48
C GLY A 36 3.06 2.99 15.47
N ASN A 37 3.39 4.21 15.89
CA ASN A 37 3.61 5.31 14.96
C ASN A 37 5.01 5.20 14.35
N THR A 38 5.08 5.31 13.03
CA THR A 38 6.33 5.50 12.27
C THR A 38 6.73 6.97 12.22
N ALA A 39 7.93 7.27 11.72
CA ALA A 39 8.33 8.65 11.43
C ALA A 39 7.33 9.37 10.50
N LEU A 40 6.68 8.64 9.58
CA LEU A 40 5.68 9.20 8.66
C LEU A 40 4.39 9.61 9.38
N HIS A 41 3.96 8.87 10.40
CA HIS A 41 2.84 9.28 11.25
C HIS A 41 3.12 10.60 11.97
N ALA A 42 4.32 10.74 12.53
CA ALA A 42 4.72 11.97 13.22
C ALA A 42 4.78 13.15 12.24
N ALA A 43 5.47 12.99 11.10
CA ALA A 43 5.58 14.03 10.08
C ALA A 43 4.20 14.48 9.55
N ALA A 44 3.29 13.54 9.30
CA ALA A 44 1.93 13.83 8.86
C ALA A 44 1.12 14.57 9.94
N SER A 45 1.23 14.16 11.20
CA SER A 45 0.52 14.79 12.31
C SER A 45 0.93 16.26 12.56
N HIS A 46 2.18 16.61 12.21
CA HIS A 46 2.76 17.94 12.35
C HIS A 46 2.76 18.79 11.06
N GLY A 47 2.22 18.26 9.96
CA GLY A 47 2.17 18.96 8.67
C GLY A 47 3.54 19.22 8.04
N MET A 48 4.51 18.34 8.28
CA MET A 48 5.89 18.49 7.78
C MET A 48 6.02 17.94 6.36
N ASP A 49 5.43 18.64 5.38
CA ASP A 49 5.32 18.18 3.99
C ASP A 49 6.66 17.75 3.38
N THR A 50 7.75 18.49 3.66
CA THR A 50 9.11 18.14 3.18
C THR A 50 9.58 16.81 3.77
N LEU A 51 9.34 16.58 5.06
CA LEU A 51 9.74 15.35 5.73
C LEU A 51 8.85 14.17 5.31
N VAL A 52 7.55 14.42 5.08
CA VAL A 52 6.61 13.45 4.49
C VAL A 52 7.13 12.95 3.14
N GLN A 53 7.46 13.87 2.22
CA GLN A 53 8.02 13.53 0.91
C GLN A 53 9.33 12.73 1.06
N THR A 54 10.25 13.21 1.91
CA THR A 54 11.55 12.56 2.14
C THR A 54 11.41 11.13 2.64
N LEU A 55 10.54 10.90 3.63
CA LEU A 55 10.31 9.57 4.20
C LEU A 55 9.73 8.62 3.16
N VAL A 56 8.79 9.11 2.35
CA VAL A 56 8.19 8.34 1.26
C VAL A 56 9.22 8.01 0.17
N ASP A 57 10.09 8.95 -0.19
CA ASP A 57 11.18 8.71 -1.16
C ASP A 57 12.18 7.65 -0.65
N HIS A 58 12.28 7.48 0.68
CA HIS A 58 13.07 6.43 1.34
C HIS A 58 12.27 5.14 1.61
N GLY A 59 11.07 5.01 1.03
CA GLY A 59 10.28 3.78 1.08
C GLY A 59 9.33 3.65 2.27
N ALA A 60 9.04 4.72 3.01
CA ALA A 60 8.03 4.68 4.06
C ALA A 60 6.67 4.24 3.52
N ASP A 61 6.03 3.26 4.18
CA ASP A 61 4.68 2.83 3.86
C ASP A 61 3.68 3.93 4.20
N ILE A 62 3.00 4.47 3.19
CA ILE A 62 2.04 5.56 3.34
C ILE A 62 0.69 5.13 3.93
N ARG A 63 0.41 3.82 3.95
CA ARG A 63 -0.85 3.22 4.42
C ARG A 63 -0.73 2.51 5.77
N VAL A 64 0.48 2.45 6.33
CA VAL A 64 0.74 1.83 7.62
C VAL A 64 -0.22 2.38 8.68
N ALA A 65 -0.84 1.50 9.46
CA ALA A 65 -1.73 1.89 10.54
C ALA A 65 -1.05 1.64 11.89
N ASN A 66 -1.12 2.64 12.78
CA ASN A 66 -0.66 2.46 14.17
C ASN A 66 -1.60 1.52 14.95
N ARG A 67 -1.29 1.26 16.23
CA ARG A 67 -2.11 0.35 17.08
C ARG A 67 -3.53 0.86 17.35
N ARG A 68 -3.84 2.11 17.00
CA ARG A 68 -5.19 2.70 17.07
C ARG A 68 -5.91 2.63 15.72
N GLY A 69 -5.32 2.00 14.70
CA GLY A 69 -5.87 1.92 13.35
C GLY A 69 -5.77 3.23 12.56
N GLN A 70 -4.94 4.19 13.00
CA GLN A 70 -4.79 5.49 12.33
C GLN A 70 -3.63 5.41 11.35
N THR A 71 -3.86 5.81 10.10
CA THR A 71 -2.81 5.99 9.08
C THR A 71 -2.14 7.36 9.20
N PRO A 72 -0.98 7.61 8.55
CA PRO A 72 -0.42 8.95 8.45
C PRO A 72 -1.44 9.99 7.93
N MET A 73 -2.21 9.64 6.89
CA MET A 73 -3.27 10.52 6.38
C MET A 73 -4.38 10.76 7.41
N ALA A 74 -4.79 9.73 8.16
CA ALA A 74 -5.78 9.89 9.23
C ALA A 74 -5.25 10.85 10.33
N LEU A 75 -3.97 10.77 10.69
CA LEU A 75 -3.38 11.68 11.66
C LEU A 75 -3.28 13.12 11.14
N ALA A 76 -2.99 13.33 9.85
CA ALA A 76 -3.06 14.66 9.23
C ALA A 76 -4.49 15.25 9.27
N VAL A 77 -5.51 14.40 9.20
CA VAL A 77 -6.93 14.79 9.21
C VAL A 77 -7.52 14.95 10.60
N TYR A 78 -7.02 14.26 11.65
CA TYR A 78 -7.65 14.18 12.98
C TYR A 78 -6.83 14.75 14.13
N SER A 79 -5.60 15.22 13.92
CA SER A 79 -4.86 15.88 14.99
C SER A 79 -5.59 17.17 15.43
N ASP A 80 -6.27 17.10 16.58
CA ASP A 80 -6.92 18.22 17.27
C ASP A 80 -5.92 19.31 17.69
N GLY A 81 -4.63 18.99 17.65
CA GLY A 81 -3.51 19.91 17.89
C GLY A 81 -3.14 20.79 16.69
N ILE A 82 -3.74 20.58 15.50
CA ILE A 82 -3.63 21.54 14.40
C ILE A 82 -4.48 22.75 14.78
N GLY A 83 -3.88 23.70 15.49
CA GLY A 83 -4.51 24.96 15.86
C GLY A 83 -5.08 25.64 14.63
N GLY A 84 -6.37 25.41 14.37
CA GLY A 84 -7.23 26.17 13.45
C GLY A 84 -6.83 26.28 11.98
N ASN A 85 -5.68 25.78 11.52
CA ASN A 85 -5.25 26.01 10.13
C ASN A 85 -5.70 24.89 9.18
N ARG A 86 -6.89 25.09 8.60
CA ARG A 86 -7.47 24.25 7.55
C ARG A 86 -6.52 24.06 6.35
N GLU A 87 -5.73 25.07 6.01
CA GLU A 87 -4.84 25.06 4.83
C GLU A 87 -3.70 24.04 4.99
N THR A 88 -3.07 23.97 6.16
CA THR A 88 -2.06 22.95 6.47
C THR A 88 -2.66 21.54 6.42
N ARG A 89 -3.85 21.34 7.02
CA ARG A 89 -4.56 20.04 6.97
C ARG A 89 -4.80 19.60 5.54
N GLU A 90 -5.28 20.51 4.72
CA GLU A 90 -5.58 20.26 3.31
C GLU A 90 -4.28 20.00 2.52
N SER A 91 -3.20 20.75 2.75
CA SER A 91 -1.90 20.55 2.08
C SER A 91 -1.31 19.17 2.34
N THR A 92 -1.10 18.79 3.61
CA THR A 92 -0.48 17.51 3.94
C THR A 92 -1.36 16.33 3.57
N THR A 93 -2.69 16.46 3.71
CA THR A 93 -3.63 15.41 3.26
C THR A 93 -3.60 15.26 1.73
N MET A 94 -3.55 16.37 0.98
CA MET A 94 -3.44 16.35 -0.48
C MET A 94 -2.11 15.76 -0.93
N LEU A 95 -1.00 16.14 -0.29
CA LEU A 95 0.32 15.56 -0.54
C LEU A 95 0.31 14.06 -0.29
N LEU A 96 -0.22 13.60 0.85
CA LEU A 96 -0.30 12.17 1.15
C LEU A 96 -1.18 11.43 0.15
N ARG A 97 -2.27 12.03 -0.34
CA ARG A 97 -3.10 11.44 -1.41
C ARG A 97 -2.34 11.37 -2.73
N GLU A 98 -1.61 12.41 -3.09
CA GLU A 98 -0.80 12.44 -4.31
C GLU A 98 0.38 11.44 -4.22
N LEU A 99 1.01 11.35 -3.06
CA LEU A 99 2.07 10.39 -2.82
C LEU A 99 1.52 8.97 -2.81
N GLU A 100 0.31 8.75 -2.31
CA GLU A 100 -0.33 7.44 -2.36
C GLU A 100 -0.56 6.98 -3.81
N THR A 101 -0.87 7.90 -4.72
CA THR A 101 -0.94 7.57 -6.16
C THR A 101 0.44 7.41 -6.82
N ARG A 102 1.49 8.11 -6.35
CA ARG A 102 2.87 8.03 -6.87
C ARG A 102 3.71 6.87 -6.32
N THR A 103 3.46 6.45 -5.07
CA THR A 103 4.14 5.35 -4.37
C THR A 103 3.64 3.98 -4.78
N HIS A 104 2.62 3.93 -5.64
CA HIS A 104 2.49 2.82 -6.57
C HIS A 104 3.39 3.10 -7.78
N PRO A 105 4.60 2.51 -7.85
CA PRO A 105 5.24 2.40 -9.13
C PRO A 105 4.33 1.55 -10.04
N ILE A 106 3.76 2.19 -11.05
CA ILE A 106 3.29 1.55 -12.30
C ILE A 106 4.50 1.05 -13.11
N ALA A 107 5.72 1.22 -12.59
CA ALA A 107 6.88 0.50 -13.09
C ALA A 107 6.81 -0.92 -12.52
N ALA A 108 6.12 -1.78 -13.28
CA ALA A 108 6.13 -3.24 -13.25
C ALA A 108 6.98 -3.81 -12.12
N HIS A 109 6.36 -4.50 -11.17
CA HIS A 109 7.00 -5.25 -10.09
C HIS A 109 8.23 -6.06 -10.57
N ARG A 110 9.41 -5.46 -10.79
CA ARG A 110 10.69 -6.10 -11.20
C ARG A 110 10.66 -7.24 -12.25
N HIS A 111 9.58 -7.45 -12.98
CA HIS A 111 9.40 -8.55 -13.90
C HIS A 111 9.43 -8.00 -15.33
N PRO A 112 10.60 -8.07 -16.00
CA PRO A 112 10.76 -7.52 -17.35
C PRO A 112 9.80 -8.17 -18.37
N GLU A 113 9.21 -9.32 -18.05
CA GLU A 113 8.19 -9.96 -18.88
C GLU A 113 6.81 -9.26 -18.86
N VAL A 114 6.50 -8.45 -17.84
CA VAL A 114 5.16 -7.89 -17.61
C VAL A 114 4.67 -7.07 -18.80
N GLU A 115 5.54 -6.24 -19.39
CA GLU A 115 5.21 -5.39 -20.54
C GLU A 115 4.81 -6.21 -21.78
N SER A 116 5.22 -7.48 -21.83
CA SER A 116 4.94 -8.40 -22.93
C SER A 116 3.82 -9.39 -22.63
N LEU A 117 3.37 -9.49 -21.38
CA LEU A 117 2.32 -10.42 -20.96
C LEU A 117 0.95 -9.86 -21.35
N GLN A 118 0.28 -10.59 -22.25
CA GLN A 118 -1.12 -10.38 -22.58
C GLN A 118 -1.94 -11.54 -22.04
N ASN A 119 -3.10 -11.23 -21.48
CA ASN A 119 -4.05 -12.24 -21.03
C ASN A 119 -4.54 -13.06 -22.25
N PRO A 120 -4.16 -14.34 -22.37
CA PRO A 120 -4.57 -15.17 -23.50
C PRO A 120 -6.00 -15.71 -23.32
N VAL A 121 -6.59 -15.57 -22.13
CA VAL A 121 -7.90 -16.12 -21.78
C VAL A 121 -8.97 -15.04 -21.94
N LEU A 122 -9.89 -15.26 -22.89
CA LEU A 122 -11.01 -14.36 -23.10
C LEU A 122 -11.90 -14.23 -21.85
N THR A 123 -12.22 -12.99 -21.50
CA THR A 123 -13.14 -12.69 -20.41
C THR A 123 -14.57 -13.09 -20.79
N THR A 124 -14.95 -14.32 -20.43
CA THR A 124 -16.28 -14.89 -20.62
C THR A 124 -16.92 -15.21 -19.27
N PRO A 125 -18.27 -15.35 -19.17
CA PRO A 125 -18.90 -15.77 -17.93
C PRO A 125 -18.35 -17.08 -17.36
N ALA A 126 -17.97 -18.03 -18.23
CA ALA A 126 -17.33 -19.28 -17.82
C ALA A 126 -15.93 -19.05 -17.23
N SER A 127 -15.10 -18.19 -17.86
CA SER A 127 -13.80 -17.83 -17.31
C SER A 127 -13.92 -17.11 -15.96
N VAL A 128 -14.90 -16.21 -15.81
CA VAL A 128 -15.13 -15.49 -14.55
C VAL A 128 -15.57 -16.47 -13.46
N ALA A 129 -16.45 -17.42 -13.77
CA ALA A 129 -16.87 -18.44 -12.82
C ALA A 129 -15.73 -19.39 -12.42
N ALA A 130 -14.88 -19.80 -13.37
CA ALA A 130 -13.68 -20.58 -13.08
C ALA A 130 -12.72 -19.82 -12.16
N GLY A 131 -12.49 -18.53 -12.44
CA GLY A 131 -11.66 -17.66 -11.61
C GLY A 131 -12.22 -17.48 -10.19
N ALA A 132 -13.54 -17.36 -10.07
CA ALA A 132 -14.21 -17.26 -8.76
C ALA A 132 -13.97 -18.52 -7.91
N ALA A 133 -14.03 -19.72 -8.51
CA ALA A 133 -13.80 -20.98 -7.79
C ALA A 133 -12.36 -21.12 -7.29
N VAL A 134 -11.37 -20.72 -8.11
CA VAL A 134 -9.96 -20.68 -7.70
C VAL A 134 -9.75 -19.64 -6.61
N TYR A 135 -10.31 -18.44 -6.77
CA TYR A 135 -10.25 -17.38 -5.76
C TYR A 135 -10.85 -17.82 -4.42
N GLU A 136 -11.99 -18.51 -4.45
CA GLU A 136 -12.63 -19.06 -3.26
C GLU A 136 -11.72 -20.01 -2.50
N SER A 137 -11.04 -20.90 -3.24
CA SER A 137 -10.18 -21.94 -2.68
C SER A 137 -8.90 -21.40 -2.03
N TYR A 138 -8.32 -20.35 -2.62
CA TYR A 138 -6.96 -19.92 -2.26
C TYR A 138 -6.84 -18.48 -1.75
N CYS A 139 -7.69 -17.56 -2.21
CA CYS A 139 -7.53 -16.13 -1.95
C CYS A 139 -8.43 -15.61 -0.81
N THR A 140 -9.63 -16.20 -0.63
CA THR A 140 -10.61 -15.72 0.37
C THR A 140 -10.12 -15.79 1.81
N VAL A 141 -9.16 -16.68 2.11
CA VAL A 141 -8.59 -16.78 3.46
C VAL A 141 -7.93 -15.48 3.91
N CYS A 142 -7.29 -14.77 2.98
CA CYS A 142 -6.61 -13.49 3.22
C CYS A 142 -7.50 -12.31 2.81
N HIS A 143 -8.06 -12.35 1.61
CA HIS A 143 -8.75 -11.19 1.02
C HIS A 143 -10.26 -11.16 1.30
N GLY A 144 -10.81 -12.27 1.76
CA GLY A 144 -12.24 -12.50 1.95
C GLY A 144 -13.03 -12.56 0.63
N PRO A 145 -14.33 -12.85 0.69
CA PRO A 145 -15.18 -12.96 -0.50
C PRO A 145 -15.40 -11.61 -1.20
N SER A 146 -15.18 -10.50 -0.50
CA SER A 146 -15.33 -9.14 -1.03
C SER A 146 -14.07 -8.66 -1.77
N GLY A 147 -12.90 -9.26 -1.51
CA GLY A 147 -11.62 -8.76 -2.00
C GLY A 147 -11.04 -7.61 -1.18
N LEU A 148 -11.72 -7.14 -0.14
CA LEU A 148 -11.35 -5.95 0.65
C LEU A 148 -10.19 -6.19 1.63
N GLY A 149 -9.58 -7.38 1.65
CA GLY A 149 -8.64 -7.73 2.72
C GLY A 149 -9.36 -7.90 4.05
N ASP A 150 -10.53 -8.56 4.03
CA ASP A 150 -11.39 -8.85 5.19
C ASP A 150 -11.51 -10.35 5.48
N GLY A 151 -10.62 -11.16 4.89
CA GLY A 151 -10.57 -12.61 5.11
C GLY A 151 -10.24 -12.96 6.56
N ARG A 152 -10.50 -14.22 6.94
CA ARG A 152 -10.29 -14.70 8.32
C ARG A 152 -8.85 -14.52 8.83
N LEU A 153 -7.85 -14.51 7.96
CA LEU A 153 -6.46 -14.24 8.32
C LEU A 153 -6.10 -12.74 8.30
N ALA A 154 -6.93 -11.86 7.73
CA ALA A 154 -6.63 -10.43 7.65
C ALA A 154 -6.41 -9.79 9.03
N ALA A 155 -7.16 -10.22 10.04
CA ALA A 155 -6.97 -9.78 11.42
C ALA A 155 -5.66 -10.30 12.04
N ALA A 156 -5.27 -11.53 11.70
CA ALA A 156 -4.05 -12.14 12.21
C ALA A 156 -2.80 -11.50 11.58
N THR A 157 -2.83 -11.19 10.30
CA THR A 157 -1.71 -10.50 9.63
C THR A 157 -1.66 -9.02 10.01
N ALA A 158 -2.81 -8.37 10.27
CA ALA A 158 -2.85 -7.00 10.80
C ALA A 158 -2.13 -6.86 12.15
N ALA A 159 -2.12 -7.91 12.99
CA ALA A 159 -1.37 -7.91 14.25
C ALA A 159 0.16 -7.87 14.05
N TYR A 160 0.65 -8.25 12.87
CA TYR A 160 2.05 -8.14 12.44
C TYR A 160 2.31 -6.92 11.54
N GLY A 161 1.36 -5.97 11.50
CA GLY A 161 1.50 -4.73 10.73
C GLY A 161 1.27 -4.87 9.23
N GLN A 162 0.74 -6.02 8.76
CA GLN A 162 0.51 -6.28 7.33
C GLN A 162 -0.95 -6.66 7.10
N ARG A 163 -1.77 -5.75 6.57
CA ARG A 163 -3.13 -6.10 6.12
C ARG A 163 -3.06 -6.62 4.68
N PRO A 164 -3.79 -7.69 4.32
CA PRO A 164 -3.87 -8.13 2.93
C PRO A 164 -4.40 -6.97 2.06
N PRO A 165 -3.85 -6.75 0.86
CA PRO A 165 -4.28 -5.65 0.01
C PRO A 165 -5.76 -5.75 -0.36
N ASN A 166 -6.39 -4.59 -0.53
CA ASN A 166 -7.71 -4.47 -1.12
C ASN A 166 -7.61 -4.68 -2.64
N LEU A 167 -8.10 -5.82 -3.12
CA LEU A 167 -8.09 -6.21 -4.52
C LEU A 167 -9.17 -5.50 -5.37
N THR A 168 -10.07 -4.75 -4.73
CA THR A 168 -11.09 -3.93 -5.42
C THR A 168 -10.71 -2.45 -5.51
N ASP A 169 -9.57 -2.06 -4.92
CA ASP A 169 -9.11 -0.67 -5.01
C ASP A 169 -8.73 -0.32 -6.47
N ALA A 170 -8.81 0.97 -6.80
CA ALA A 170 -8.51 1.53 -8.11
C ALA A 170 -7.10 1.15 -8.60
N ILE A 171 -6.20 0.77 -7.71
CA ILE A 171 -4.87 0.24 -8.06
C ILE A 171 -4.96 -1.13 -8.73
N TRP A 172 -5.68 -2.08 -8.13
CA TRP A 172 -5.86 -3.43 -8.67
C TRP A 172 -6.87 -3.46 -9.83
N GLN A 173 -7.86 -2.55 -9.82
CA GLN A 173 -8.91 -2.49 -10.82
C GLN A 173 -8.61 -1.57 -12.02
N HIS A 174 -7.77 -0.53 -11.83
CA HIS A 174 -7.52 0.52 -12.82
C HIS A 174 -6.05 0.92 -13.01
N GLY A 175 -5.14 0.51 -12.12
CA GLY A 175 -3.72 0.88 -12.17
C GLY A 175 -2.81 -0.17 -12.80
N GLY A 176 -3.18 -1.46 -12.71
CA GLY A 176 -2.39 -2.58 -13.24
C GLY A 176 -2.95 -3.18 -14.53
N SER A 177 -2.06 -3.53 -15.46
CA SER A 177 -2.32 -4.41 -16.59
C SER A 177 -2.66 -5.84 -16.13
N ASP A 178 -3.36 -6.61 -16.98
CA ASP A 178 -3.66 -8.02 -16.67
C ASP A 178 -2.38 -8.83 -16.37
N GLY A 179 -1.26 -8.51 -17.03
CA GLY A 179 0.04 -9.13 -16.79
C GLY A 179 0.61 -8.84 -15.39
N GLU A 180 0.38 -7.64 -14.85
CA GLU A 180 0.81 -7.30 -13.48
C GLU A 180 0.03 -8.09 -12.44
N ILE A 181 -1.29 -8.18 -12.61
CA ILE A 181 -2.16 -8.96 -11.73
C ILE A 181 -1.77 -10.44 -11.78
N PHE A 182 -1.52 -10.96 -12.99
CA PHE A 182 -1.09 -12.35 -13.20
C PHE A 182 0.21 -12.67 -12.45
N VAL A 183 1.26 -11.85 -12.64
CA VAL A 183 2.55 -12.07 -12.00
C VAL A 183 2.46 -11.95 -10.48
N ALA A 184 1.66 -10.99 -9.98
CA ALA A 184 1.46 -10.85 -8.54
C ALA A 184 0.83 -12.10 -7.91
N ILE A 185 -0.15 -12.72 -8.57
CA ILE A 185 -0.81 -13.95 -8.13
C ILE A 185 0.14 -15.16 -8.26
N ARG A 186 0.79 -15.32 -9.42
CA ARG A 186 1.70 -16.45 -9.70
C ARG A 186 2.90 -16.48 -8.75
N ASP A 187 3.50 -15.32 -8.50
CA ASP A 187 4.80 -15.25 -7.83
C ASP A 187 4.72 -14.81 -6.37
N GLY A 188 3.56 -14.35 -5.89
CA GLY A 188 3.32 -14.02 -4.48
C GLY A 188 3.89 -12.66 -4.06
N PHE A 189 3.79 -11.64 -4.90
CA PHE A 189 4.34 -10.30 -4.61
C PHE A 189 3.27 -9.34 -4.09
N THR A 190 3.53 -8.74 -2.93
CA THR A 190 2.79 -7.58 -2.43
C THR A 190 3.78 -6.51 -1.94
N ASN A 191 3.51 -5.24 -2.26
CA ASN A 191 4.24 -4.08 -1.72
C ASN A 191 5.78 -4.12 -1.88
N GLY A 192 6.30 -4.65 -2.98
CA GLY A 192 7.75 -4.68 -3.25
C GLY A 192 8.55 -5.65 -2.38
N GLN A 193 7.88 -6.47 -1.55
CA GLN A 193 8.48 -7.58 -0.83
C GLN A 193 8.02 -8.90 -1.43
N GLN A 194 8.96 -9.83 -1.60
CA GLN A 194 8.63 -11.21 -1.92
C GLN A 194 8.02 -11.82 -0.67
N VAL A 195 6.70 -11.99 -0.64
CA VAL A 195 6.07 -12.82 0.37
C VAL A 195 6.32 -14.24 -0.12
N LEU A 196 7.09 -15.04 0.63
CA LEU A 196 7.27 -16.46 0.37
C LEU A 196 5.91 -17.15 0.52
N MET A 197 5.13 -17.14 -0.57
CA MET A 197 3.95 -17.97 -0.77
C MET A 197 4.35 -19.19 -1.60
N ASP A 198 5.45 -19.86 -1.23
CA ASP A 198 5.97 -21.03 -1.96
C ASP A 198 4.89 -22.12 -2.14
N GLY A 199 3.94 -22.20 -1.21
CA GLY A 199 2.79 -23.10 -1.33
C GLY A 199 1.78 -22.71 -2.43
N PHE A 200 1.67 -21.44 -2.81
CA PHE A 200 0.64 -20.94 -3.74
C PHE A 200 1.09 -21.05 -5.20
N ARG A 201 2.38 -20.79 -5.48
CA ARG A 201 2.97 -20.87 -6.83
C ARG A 201 2.81 -22.25 -7.47
N ASP A 202 2.90 -23.31 -6.68
CA ASP A 202 2.80 -24.69 -7.17
C ASP A 202 1.35 -25.23 -7.13
N GLN A 203 0.38 -24.45 -6.64
CA GLN A 203 -1.01 -24.89 -6.45
C GLN A 203 -1.99 -24.38 -7.51
N ILE A 204 -1.62 -23.35 -8.27
CA ILE A 204 -2.47 -22.72 -9.29
C ILE A 204 -1.68 -22.65 -10.60
N THR A 205 -2.26 -23.14 -11.67
CA THR A 205 -1.67 -23.08 -13.02
C THR A 205 -1.74 -21.67 -13.61
N ASP A 206 -0.95 -21.40 -14.65
CA ASP A 206 -1.00 -20.13 -15.38
C ASP A 206 -2.41 -19.87 -15.95
N GLU A 207 -3.07 -20.88 -16.52
CA GLU A 207 -4.42 -20.76 -17.05
C GLU A 207 -5.44 -20.40 -15.96
N GLU A 208 -5.37 -21.08 -14.80
CA GLU A 208 -6.20 -20.74 -13.64
C GLU A 208 -5.91 -19.34 -13.11
N THR A 209 -4.66 -18.91 -13.11
CA THR A 209 -4.28 -17.53 -12.74
C THR A 209 -4.94 -16.51 -13.66
N TRP A 210 -4.95 -16.74 -14.98
CA TRP A 210 -5.65 -15.85 -15.93
C TRP A 210 -7.17 -15.83 -15.71
N HIS A 211 -7.78 -16.97 -15.34
CA HIS A 211 -9.18 -16.99 -14.94
C HIS A 211 -9.42 -16.13 -13.68
N VAL A 212 -8.53 -16.20 -12.68
CA VAL A 212 -8.60 -15.33 -11.49
C VAL A 212 -8.46 -13.86 -11.86
N VAL A 213 -7.53 -13.49 -12.75
CA VAL A 213 -7.42 -12.10 -13.27
C VAL A 213 -8.75 -11.63 -13.85
N ASN A 214 -9.39 -12.44 -14.71
CA ASN A 214 -10.69 -12.13 -15.30
C ASN A 214 -11.79 -11.95 -14.23
N TYR A 215 -11.78 -12.76 -13.18
CA TYR A 215 -12.72 -12.66 -12.05
C TYR A 215 -12.48 -11.41 -11.20
N LEU A 216 -11.23 -11.12 -10.83
CA LEU A 216 -10.88 -9.97 -10.00
C LEU A 216 -11.37 -8.67 -10.62
N LYS A 217 -11.27 -8.53 -11.96
CA LYS A 217 -11.78 -7.36 -12.70
C LYS A 217 -13.30 -7.18 -12.66
N GLN A 218 -14.05 -8.13 -12.09
CA GLN A 218 -15.49 -8.02 -11.86
C GLN A 218 -15.84 -7.61 -10.43
N LEU A 219 -14.88 -7.64 -9.50
CA LEU A 219 -15.08 -7.24 -8.11
C LEU A 219 -15.24 -5.72 -8.00
N ARG A 220 -16.02 -5.27 -7.01
CA ARG A 220 -16.31 -3.86 -6.75
C ARG A 220 -16.21 -3.59 -5.26
#